data_AF-A0A6J6BQS3-F1
#
_entry.id   AF-A0A6J6BQS3-F1
#
_cell.length_a   1.000
_cell.length_b   1.000
_cell.length_c   1.000
_cell.angle_alpha   90.00
_cell.angle_beta   90.00
_cell.angle_gamma   90.00
#
_symmetry.space_group_name_H-M   'P 1'
#
loop_
_entity.id
_entity.type
_entity.pdbx_description
1 polymer ?
#
loop_
_entity_poly.entity_id
_entity_poly.type
_entity_poly.pdbx_seq_one_letter_code
_entity_poly.pdbx_strand_id
1 'polypeptide(L)' 'MVLRLTWRAPAGDVTAYKIETSFNGGAWSELAELPATQLAQEVTKSSDEKYTSFRVSAIYSDGSVGTAKAFGFKGTFE' A
#
# COMPACT_ATOMS: atom_id res chain seq x y z
N MET A 1 1.12 -14.04 10.92
CA MET A 1 -0.14 -14.03 10.14
C MET A 1 0.09 -13.20 8.90
N VAL A 2 -0.37 -13.63 7.72
CA VAL A 2 -0.22 -12.88 6.47
C VAL A 2 -1.52 -12.15 6.17
N LEU A 3 -1.43 -10.86 5.84
CA LEU A 3 -2.53 -10.05 5.34
C LEU A 3 -2.31 -9.80 3.85
N ARG A 4 -3.32 -10.08 3.04
CA ARG A 4 -3.30 -9.82 1.60
C ARG A 4 -4.02 -8.51 1.30
N LEU A 5 -3.25 -7.50 0.95
CA LEU A 5 -3.75 -6.22 0.45
C LEU A 5 -4.12 -6.39 -1.02
N THR A 6 -5.32 -5.96 -1.41
CA THR A 6 -5.78 -6.01 -2.80
C THR A 6 -6.45 -4.71 -3.19
N TRP A 7 -6.23 -4.25 -4.42
CA TRP A 7 -6.85 -3.04 -4.96
C TRP A 7 -7.35 -3.28 -6.38
N ARG A 8 -8.15 -2.34 -6.89
CA ARG A 8 -8.57 -2.32 -8.28
C ARG A 8 -7.70 -1.33 -9.04
N ALA A 9 -7.33 -1.70 -10.27
CA ALA A 9 -6.65 -0.79 -11.16
C ALA A 9 -7.55 0.44 -11.42
N PRO A 10 -7.02 1.67 -11.28
CA PRO A 10 -7.74 2.88 -11.69
C PRO A 10 -7.80 2.96 -13.22
N ALA A 11 -8.60 3.91 -13.73
CA ALA A 11 -8.61 4.21 -15.16
C ALA A 11 -7.31 4.92 -15.57
N GLY A 12 -6.84 4.64 -16.78
CA GLY A 12 -5.60 5.22 -17.33
C GLY A 12 -4.44 4.23 -17.36
N ASP A 13 -3.33 4.67 -17.93
CA ASP A 13 -2.12 3.86 -18.12
C ASP A 13 -1.25 3.92 -16.87
N VAL A 14 -1.52 3.03 -15.92
CA VAL A 14 -0.67 2.83 -14.74
C VAL A 14 0.59 2.06 -15.13
N THR A 15 1.75 2.50 -14.67
CA THR A 15 3.05 1.84 -14.88
C THR A 15 3.49 1.08 -13.64
N ALA A 16 3.17 1.57 -12.45
CA ALA A 16 3.50 0.94 -11.18
C ALA A 16 2.51 1.29 -10.06
N TYR A 17 2.53 0.49 -8.99
CA TYR A 17 1.85 0.79 -7.73
C TYR A 17 2.87 0.89 -6.61
N LYS A 18 2.80 1.98 -5.85
CA LYS A 18 3.57 2.19 -4.64
C LYS A 18 2.71 1.93 -3.41
N ILE A 19 3.14 1.02 -2.56
CA ILE A 19 2.49 0.66 -1.31
C ILE A 19 3.24 1.34 -0.19
N GLU A 20 2.51 2.10 0.62
CA GLU A 20 3.08 2.83 1.73
C GLU A 20 2.37 2.47 3.02
N THR A 21 3.14 2.45 4.10
CA THR A 21 2.65 2.19 5.45
C THR A 21 2.94 3.36 6.37
N SER A 22 2.06 3.58 7.35
CA SER A 22 2.26 4.53 8.43
C SER A 22 2.02 3.81 9.74
N PHE A 23 3.07 3.70 10.55
CA PHE A 23 3.02 3.06 11.85
C PHE A 23 2.49 4.04 12.90
N ASN A 24 1.43 3.65 13.60
CA ASN A 24 0.82 4.42 14.70
C ASN A 24 0.54 5.90 14.35
N GLY A 25 0.23 6.20 13.08
CA GLY A 25 -0.06 7.55 12.60
C GLY A 25 1.18 8.43 12.38
N GLY A 26 2.37 7.81 12.32
CA GLY A 26 3.62 8.47 11.97
C GLY A 26 3.72 8.81 10.48
N ALA A 27 4.94 9.10 10.04
CA ALA A 27 5.23 9.35 8.64
C ALA A 27 4.93 8.13 7.76
N TRP A 28 4.60 8.38 6.50
CA TRP A 28 4.44 7.34 5.50
C TRP A 28 5.81 6.88 5.03
N SER A 29 6.00 5.57 5.00
CA SER A 29 7.20 4.90 4.47
C SER A 29 6.80 3.99 3.33
N GLU A 30 7.64 3.91 2.31
CA GLU A 30 7.45 2.96 1.22
C GLU A 30 7.72 1.55 1.73
N LEU A 31 6.74 0.67 1.53
CA LEU A 31 6.86 -0.74 1.85
C LEU A 31 7.31 -1.54 0.62
N ALA A 32 6.71 -1.24 -0.53
CA ALA A 32 6.99 -1.93 -1.79
C ALA A 32 6.58 -1.07 -2.98
N GLU A 33 7.24 -1.28 -4.10
CA GLU A 33 6.82 -0.82 -5.43
C GLU A 33 6.60 -2.04 -6.33
N LEU A 34 5.46 -2.09 -6.99
CA LEU A 34 5.00 -3.22 -7.80
C LEU A 34 4.70 -2.79 -9.23
N PRO A 35 4.88 -3.67 -10.22
CA PRO A 35 4.46 -3.38 -11.58
C PRO A 35 2.93 -3.24 -11.67
N ALA A 36 2.44 -2.50 -12.66
CA ALA A 36 1.00 -2.29 -12.87
C ALA A 36 0.17 -3.57 -13.10
N THR A 37 0.83 -4.69 -13.43
CA THR A 37 0.18 -6.01 -13.57
C THR A 37 -0.17 -6.65 -12.23
N GLN A 38 0.39 -6.16 -11.12
CA GLN A 38 0.17 -6.71 -9.80
C GLN A 38 -0.80 -5.84 -8.99
N LEU A 39 -1.93 -6.43 -8.61
CA LEU A 39 -3.02 -5.76 -7.88
C LEU A 39 -3.19 -6.29 -6.45
N ALA A 40 -2.13 -6.93 -5.93
CA ALA A 40 -2.11 -7.46 -4.59
C ALA A 40 -0.69 -7.41 -3.99
N GLN A 41 -0.61 -7.21 -2.69
CA GLN A 41 0.62 -7.31 -1.90
C GLN A 41 0.34 -8.13 -0.64
N GLU A 42 1.25 -9.02 -0.31
CA GLU A 42 1.22 -9.72 0.97
C GLU A 42 2.11 -8.98 1.97
N VAL A 43 1.58 -8.77 3.17
CA VAL A 43 2.30 -8.15 4.28
C VAL A 43 2.20 -9.05 5.51
N THR A 44 3.29 -9.16 6.26
CA THR A 44 3.34 -10.07 7.39
C THR A 44 3.12 -9.29 8.67
N LYS A 45 2.19 -9.77 9.50
CA LYS A 45 2.00 -9.22 10.84
C LYS A 45 3.17 -9.63 11.72
N SER A 46 3.93 -8.64 12.19
CA SER A 46 5.07 -8.82 13.10
C SER A 46 4.68 -8.65 14.57
N SER A 47 3.64 -7.86 14.87
CA SER A 47 3.16 -7.63 16.25
C SER A 47 1.67 -7.32 16.31
N ASP A 48 1.03 -7.62 17.44
CA ASP A 48 -0.36 -7.23 17.75
C ASP A 48 -0.48 -5.83 18.38
N GLU A 49 0.65 -5.17 18.60
CA GLU A 49 0.72 -3.84 19.19
C GLU A 49 0.36 -2.74 18.18
N LYS A 50 -0.25 -1.66 18.68
CA LYS A 50 -0.57 -0.45 17.91
C LYS A 50 -1.42 -0.73 16.67
N TYR A 51 -1.27 0.09 15.63
CA TYR A 51 -1.94 -0.02 14.36
C TYR A 51 -1.00 0.39 13.22
N THR A 52 -1.18 -0.21 12.06
CA THR A 52 -0.52 0.19 10.82
C THR A 52 -1.59 0.61 9.83
N SER A 53 -1.41 1.80 9.27
CA SER A 53 -2.17 2.30 8.13
C SER A 53 -1.44 1.95 6.84
N PHE A 54 -2.20 1.69 5.79
CA PHE A 54 -1.74 1.35 4.45
C PHE A 54 -2.40 2.30 3.46
N ARG A 55 -1.67 2.67 2.42
CA ARG A 55 -2.22 3.32 1.23
C ARG A 55 -1.52 2.80 -0.01
N VAL A 56 -2.23 2.82 -1.13
CA VAL A 56 -1.71 2.42 -2.44
C VAL A 56 -1.77 3.64 -3.35
N SER A 57 -0.66 3.96 -3.98
CA SER A 57 -0.51 5.06 -4.92
C SER A 57 -0.23 4.48 -6.31
N ALA A 58 -1.07 4.80 -7.28
CA ALA A 58 -0.86 4.43 -8.68
C ALA A 58 0.05 5.46 -9.35
N ILE A 59 1.10 5.01 -10.02
CA ILE A 59 2.01 5.83 -10.82
C ILE A 59 1.60 5.68 -12.27
N TYR A 60 1.26 6.78 -12.93
CA TYR A 60 0.82 6.79 -14.32
C TYR A 60 1.99 7.07 -15.27
N SER A 61 1.81 6.71 -16.54
CA SER A 61 2.81 6.92 -17.60
C SER A 61 3.14 8.40 -17.84
N ASP A 62 2.23 9.30 -17.49
CA ASP A 62 2.42 10.76 -17.54
C ASP A 62 3.20 11.34 -16.34
N GLY A 63 3.62 10.49 -15.40
CA GLY A 63 4.34 10.85 -14.18
C GLY A 63 3.45 11.34 -13.03
N SER A 64 2.13 11.40 -13.22
CA SER A 64 1.20 11.70 -12.14
C SER A 64 1.07 10.52 -11.16
N VAL A 65 0.66 10.83 -9.92
CA VAL A 65 0.46 9.82 -8.87
C VAL A 65 -0.93 9.96 -8.28
N GLY A 66 -1.72 8.89 -8.36
CA GLY A 66 -3.06 8.80 -7.79
C GLY A 66 -3.05 7.99 -6.50
N THR A 67 -3.20 8.63 -5.35
CA THR A 67 -3.23 7.95 -4.04
C THR A 67 -4.65 7.53 -3.66
N ALA A 68 -4.82 6.23 -3.37
CA ALA A 68 -6.06 5.68 -2.85
C ALA A 68 -6.29 6.07 -1.39
N LYS A 69 -7.53 5.97 -0.93
CA LYS A 69 -7.89 6.23 0.48
C LYS A 69 -7.13 5.25 1.39
N ALA A 70 -6.46 5.79 2.40
CA ALA A 70 -5.77 5.00 3.41
C ALA A 70 -6.76 4.16 4.25
N PHE A 71 -6.31 2.98 4.65
CA PHE A 71 -7.03 2.06 5.54
C PHE A 71 -6.04 1.44 6.53
N GLY A 72 -6.48 1.04 7.72
CA GLY A 72 -5.56 0.54 8.74
C GLY A 72 -6.08 -0.68 9.48
N PHE A 73 -5.14 -1.47 10.00
CA PHE A 73 -5.40 -2.67 10.79
C PHE A 73 -4.66 -2.60 12.12
N LYS A 74 -5.20 -3.25 13.15
CA LYS A 74 -4.54 -3.37 14.45
C LYS A 74 -3.34 -4.32 14.36
N GLY A 75 -2.20 -3.87 14.87
CA GLY A 75 -0.92 -4.56 14.81
C GLY A 75 0.09 -3.89 13.87
N THR A 76 1.34 -4.31 13.98
CA THR A 76 2.45 -3.94 13.10
C THR A 76 2.54 -4.92 11.94
N PHE A 77 2.77 -4.38 10.74
CA PHE A 77 2.93 -5.15 9.52
C PHE A 77 4.12 -4.64 8.72
N GLU A 78 4.91 -5.58 8.21
CA GLU A 78 6.16 -5.38 7.47
C GLU A 78 6.27 -6.41 6.33
#